data_AF-A0A3D4XB76-F1
#
_entry.id   AF-A0A3D4XB76-F1
#
_cell.length_a   1.000
_cell.length_b   1.000
_cell.length_c   1.000
_cell.angle_alpha   90.00
_cell.angle_beta   90.00
_cell.angle_gamma   90.00
#
_symmetry.space_group_name_H-M   'P 1'
#
loop_
_entity.id
_entity.type
_entity.pdbx_description
1 polymer ?
#
loop_
_entity_poly.entity_id
_entity_poly.type
_entity_poly.pdbx_seq_one_letter_code
_entity_poly.pdbx_strand_id
1 'polypeptide(L)'
;MLRDITLGQYYQAESVIHRLDPRVKLVGTILYIISLFLFDHFTGYVAAAVFLIIVIRLSGVPFRYMVKGMKAIVFLLLLTMVFNLFLTPGETLVQFWKLTITKEGLRIAIFMAIRLTFLIIGSSLMTLTTTPNNLTDGMEKLMNPLKKVKVPVHEIAMMMSIALRFIPILMEETDKIMKAQIARGADFESGNIVKKAKALVPLLVPLFVSAFRRANDLAMAMEARCYQGGEGRTKMKPLQYKKRDFLAYAYLGCYVGIVLLIRKIGILP
;
A
#
# COMPACT_ATOMS: atom_id res chain seq x y z
N MET A 1 -13.01 -17.15 12.96
CA MET A 1 -11.63 -17.08 12.45
C MET A 1 -11.43 -16.04 11.34
N LEU A 2 -12.44 -15.60 10.58
CA LEU A 2 -12.27 -14.61 9.49
C LEU A 2 -12.46 -13.12 9.90
N ARG A 3 -12.79 -12.81 11.16
CA ARG A 3 -13.02 -11.44 11.65
C ARG A 3 -11.75 -10.60 11.80
N ASP A 4 -10.57 -11.21 11.72
CA ASP A 4 -9.28 -10.53 11.93
C ASP A 4 -8.54 -10.18 10.62
N ILE A 5 -9.14 -10.40 9.45
CA ILE A 5 -8.60 -9.87 8.20
C ILE A 5 -8.89 -8.37 8.21
N THR A 6 -7.93 -7.59 8.72
CA THR A 6 -7.95 -6.13 8.71
C THR A 6 -7.83 -5.64 7.26
N LEU A 7 -8.92 -5.69 6.51
CA LEU A 7 -8.99 -5.15 5.16
C LEU A 7 -8.89 -3.64 5.21
N GLY A 8 -7.77 -3.11 4.69
CA GLY A 8 -7.49 -1.69 4.74
C GLY A 8 -7.44 -1.20 6.19
N GLN A 9 -6.30 -1.36 6.84
CA GLN A 9 -6.04 -0.72 8.14
C GLN A 9 -6.09 0.80 7.94
N TYR A 10 -7.28 1.37 7.95
CA TYR A 10 -7.51 2.80 7.98
C TYR A 10 -7.65 3.19 9.45
N TYR A 11 -6.78 4.08 9.92
CA TYR A 11 -6.89 4.63 11.25
C TYR A 11 -7.81 5.84 11.19
N GLN A 12 -8.98 5.74 11.82
CA GLN A 12 -9.90 6.86 11.91
C GLN A 12 -9.33 7.92 12.85
N ALA A 13 -8.67 8.93 12.27
CA ALA A 13 -8.23 10.13 12.98
C ALA A 13 -8.65 11.39 12.23
N GLU A 14 -9.06 12.40 12.98
CA GLU A 14 -9.34 13.73 12.47
C GLU A 14 -8.03 14.53 12.43
N SER A 15 -7.34 14.48 11.29
CA SER A 15 -6.09 15.23 11.11
C SER A 15 -6.04 16.01 9.80
N VAL A 16 -5.10 16.97 9.71
CA VAL A 16 -4.87 17.77 8.49
C VAL A 16 -4.57 16.85 7.31
N ILE A 17 -3.73 15.83 7.53
CA ILE A 17 -3.40 14.83 6.51
C ILE A 17 -4.64 14.01 6.13
N HIS A 18 -5.44 13.54 7.09
CA HIS A 18 -6.63 12.74 6.77
C HIS A 18 -7.61 13.48 5.84
N ARG A 19 -7.72 14.80 6.00
CA ARG A 19 -8.59 15.68 5.22
C ARG A 19 -8.02 16.13 3.87
N LEU A 20 -6.76 15.83 3.55
CA LEU A 20 -6.16 16.13 2.24
C LEU A 20 -6.78 15.27 1.13
N ASP A 21 -6.78 15.81 -0.08
CA ASP A 21 -7.21 15.08 -1.27
C ASP A 21 -6.34 13.82 -1.48
N PRO A 22 -6.94 12.64 -1.74
CA PRO A 22 -6.23 11.38 -1.95
C PRO A 22 -5.16 11.45 -3.03
N ARG A 23 -5.34 12.30 -4.06
CA ARG A 23 -4.38 12.50 -5.15
C ARG A 23 -3.07 13.09 -4.64
N VAL A 24 -3.13 14.06 -3.74
CA VAL A 24 -1.94 14.70 -3.17
C VAL A 24 -1.15 13.69 -2.35
N LYS A 25 -1.85 12.86 -1.57
CA LYS A 25 -1.22 11.81 -0.78
C LYS A 25 -0.57 10.76 -1.68
N LEU A 26 -1.27 10.29 -2.73
CA LEU A 26 -0.74 9.32 -3.69
C LEU A 26 0.53 9.83 -4.38
N VAL A 27 0.44 11.02 -4.99
CA VAL A 27 1.57 11.65 -5.67
C VAL A 27 2.71 11.90 -4.67
N GLY A 28 2.38 12.33 -3.46
CA GLY A 28 3.37 12.59 -2.43
C GLY A 28 4.10 11.34 -1.94
N THR A 29 3.38 10.23 -1.74
CA THR A 29 3.98 8.94 -1.37
C THR A 29 4.84 8.40 -2.51
N ILE A 30 4.38 8.48 -3.77
CA ILE A 30 5.18 8.04 -4.93
C ILE A 30 6.46 8.87 -5.04
N LEU A 31 6.35 10.20 -4.96
CA LEU A 31 7.52 11.09 -5.03
C LEU A 31 8.46 10.88 -3.84
N TYR A 32 7.94 10.62 -2.64
CA TYR A 32 8.74 10.25 -1.48
C TYR A 32 9.49 8.93 -1.72
N ILE A 33 8.81 7.88 -2.19
CA ILE A 33 9.47 6.59 -2.48
C ILE A 33 10.56 6.78 -3.53
N ILE A 34 10.27 7.48 -4.63
CA ILE A 34 11.27 7.78 -5.67
C ILE A 34 12.46 8.53 -5.06
N SER A 35 12.21 9.55 -4.23
CA SER A 35 13.26 10.36 -3.62
C SER A 35 14.26 9.53 -2.81
N LEU A 36 13.81 8.48 -2.09
CA LEU A 36 14.68 7.60 -1.29
C LEU A 36 15.73 6.83 -2.11
N PHE A 37 15.53 6.71 -3.43
CA PHE A 37 16.47 6.07 -4.35
C PHE A 37 17.38 7.07 -5.07
N LEU A 38 17.16 8.38 -4.93
CA LEU A 38 17.95 9.40 -5.63
C LEU A 38 19.25 9.81 -4.91
N PHE A 39 19.43 9.41 -3.66
CA PHE A 39 20.57 9.82 -2.84
C PHE A 39 21.26 8.64 -2.15
N ASP A 40 22.60 8.71 -2.12
CA ASP A 40 23.47 7.75 -1.43
C ASP A 40 24.19 8.38 -0.22
N HIS A 41 23.88 9.66 0.07
CA HIS A 41 24.48 10.43 1.17
C HIS A 41 23.59 10.42 2.41
N PHE A 42 24.23 10.42 3.60
CA PHE A 42 23.54 10.47 4.89
C PHE A 42 22.63 11.70 5.05
N THR A 43 23.04 12.84 4.49
CA THR A 43 22.26 14.09 4.49
C THR A 43 20.90 13.97 3.82
N GLY A 44 20.78 13.18 2.75
CA GLY A 44 19.51 12.91 2.07
C GLY A 44 18.53 12.13 2.96
N TYR A 45 19.04 11.14 3.70
CA TYR A 45 18.23 10.39 4.67
C TYR A 45 17.75 11.26 5.83
N VAL A 46 18.58 12.21 6.30
CA VAL A 46 18.16 13.18 7.33
C VAL A 46 17.02 14.06 6.83
N ALA A 47 17.11 14.60 5.61
CA ALA A 47 16.03 15.38 5.02
C ALA A 47 14.73 14.57 4.86
N ALA A 48 14.85 13.32 4.41
CA ALA A 48 13.71 12.39 4.31
C ALA A 48 13.10 12.05 5.69
N ALA A 49 13.93 11.89 6.72
CA ALA A 49 13.49 11.64 8.08
C ALA A 49 12.71 12.84 8.65
N VAL A 50 13.24 14.06 8.50
CA VAL A 50 12.57 15.28 8.96
C VAL A 50 11.22 15.45 8.27
N PHE A 51 11.18 15.28 6.94
CA PHE A 51 9.93 15.32 6.19
C PHE A 51 8.91 14.29 6.70
N LEU A 52 9.34 13.03 6.87
CA LEU A 52 8.48 11.95 7.34
C LEU A 52 7.96 12.21 8.76
N ILE A 53 8.81 12.68 9.68
CA ILE A 53 8.43 13.01 11.05
C ILE A 53 7.36 14.10 11.08
N ILE A 54 7.51 15.15 10.26
CA ILE A 54 6.51 16.23 10.15
C ILE A 54 5.18 15.66 9.66
N VAL A 55 5.19 14.81 8.62
CA VAL A 55 3.97 14.19 8.10
C VAL A 55 3.33 13.24 9.11
N ILE A 56 4.10 12.47 9.88
CA ILE A 56 3.60 11.60 10.96
C ILE A 56 2.95 12.44 12.07
N ARG A 57 3.59 13.54 12.50
CA ARG A 57 3.02 14.44 13.52
C ARG A 57 1.71 15.06 13.04
N LEU A 58 1.64 15.50 11.77
CA LEU A 58 0.43 16.07 11.17
C LEU A 58 -0.66 15.02 10.89
N SER A 59 -0.28 13.74 10.75
CA SER A 59 -1.25 12.65 10.53
C SER A 59 -1.98 12.27 11.82
N GLY A 60 -1.40 12.50 12.99
CA GLY A 60 -1.99 12.09 14.27
C GLY A 60 -2.10 10.57 14.42
N VAL A 61 -1.43 9.80 13.54
CA VAL A 61 -1.42 8.34 13.61
C VAL A 61 -0.40 7.90 14.67
N PRO A 62 -0.81 7.10 15.66
CA PRO A 62 0.11 6.61 16.68
C PRO A 62 1.20 5.73 16.06
N PHE A 63 2.46 6.02 16.40
CA PHE A 63 3.64 5.33 15.86
C PHE A 63 3.59 3.79 16.02
N ARG A 64 2.91 3.30 17.07
CA ARG A 64 2.70 1.87 17.33
C ARG A 64 2.07 1.12 16.14
N TYR A 65 1.16 1.76 15.39
CA TYR A 65 0.53 1.13 14.22
C TYR A 65 1.50 1.02 13.04
N MET A 66 2.41 1.98 12.88
CA MET A 66 3.45 1.94 11.85
C MET A 66 4.49 0.85 12.14
N VAL A 67 4.89 0.68 13.40
CA VAL A 67 5.84 -0.37 13.82
C VAL A 67 5.24 -1.78 13.65
N LYS A 68 3.92 -1.93 13.74
CA LYS A 68 3.26 -3.22 13.46
C LYS A 68 3.52 -3.67 12.00
N GLY A 69 3.52 -2.74 11.06
CA GLY A 69 3.88 -3.00 9.66
C GLY A 69 5.34 -3.44 9.50
N MET A 70 6.26 -2.85 10.29
CA MET A 70 7.67 -3.25 10.28
C MET A 70 7.86 -4.71 10.72
N LYS A 71 7.09 -5.22 11.70
CA LYS A 71 7.27 -6.58 12.22
C LYS A 71 7.23 -7.66 11.14
N ALA A 72 6.38 -7.50 10.12
CA ALA A 72 6.29 -8.45 9.00
C ALA A 72 7.56 -8.46 8.12
N ILE A 73 8.27 -7.33 8.05
CA ILE A 73 9.40 -7.13 7.15
C ILE A 73 10.74 -7.19 7.89
N VAL A 74 10.76 -7.16 9.23
CA VAL A 74 12.00 -7.31 10.03
C VAL A 74 12.78 -8.56 9.63
N PHE A 75 12.12 -9.67 9.34
CA PHE A 75 12.79 -10.88 8.85
C PHE A 75 13.54 -10.63 7.53
N LEU A 76 12.90 -9.99 6.55
CA LEU A 76 13.52 -9.62 5.28
C LEU A 76 14.65 -8.61 5.49
N LEU A 77 14.46 -7.62 6.38
CA LEU A 77 15.48 -6.62 6.70
C LEU A 77 16.73 -7.28 7.28
N LEU A 78 16.58 -8.15 8.28
CA LEU A 78 17.69 -8.91 8.87
C LEU A 78 18.38 -9.78 7.82
N LEU A 79 17.61 -10.45 6.97
CA LEU A 79 18.15 -11.26 5.89
C LEU A 79 19.02 -10.41 4.94
N THR A 80 18.49 -9.28 4.46
CA THR A 80 19.23 -8.37 3.57
C THR A 80 20.46 -7.78 4.25
N MET A 81 20.39 -7.46 5.54
CA MET A 81 21.52 -6.92 6.30
C MET A 81 22.65 -7.96 6.40
N VAL A 82 22.31 -9.21 6.71
CA VAL A 82 23.26 -10.34 6.76
C VAL A 82 23.90 -10.56 5.39
N PHE A 83 23.10 -10.61 4.32
CA PHE A 83 23.64 -10.81 2.96
C PHE A 83 24.57 -9.66 2.55
N ASN A 84 24.18 -8.39 2.75
CA ASN A 84 25.05 -7.26 2.40
C ASN A 84 26.31 -7.19 3.28
N LEU A 85 26.25 -7.66 4.53
CA LEU A 85 27.43 -7.69 5.40
C LEU A 85 28.48 -8.72 4.95
N PHE A 86 28.04 -9.86 4.41
CA PHE A 86 28.92 -11.00 4.10
C PHE A 86 29.22 -11.19 2.60
N LEU A 87 28.34 -10.77 1.69
CA LEU A 87 28.50 -10.98 0.24
C LEU A 87 29.02 -9.75 -0.50
N THR A 88 29.20 -8.61 0.17
CA THR A 88 29.69 -7.39 -0.48
C THR A 88 31.22 -7.30 -0.39
N PRO A 89 31.94 -7.33 -1.54
CA PRO A 89 33.40 -7.19 -1.56
C PRO A 89 33.81 -5.74 -1.22
N GLY A 90 34.94 -5.57 -0.53
CA GLY A 90 35.42 -4.28 -0.04
C GLY A 90 36.60 -4.38 0.94
N GLU A 91 36.95 -3.28 1.60
CA GLU A 91 38.00 -3.24 2.63
C GLU A 91 37.59 -4.09 3.85
N THR A 92 38.42 -5.07 4.18
CA THR A 92 38.17 -5.98 5.29
C THR A 92 38.36 -5.29 6.64
N LEU A 93 37.32 -5.33 7.47
CA LEU A 93 37.33 -4.82 8.85
C LEU A 93 37.67 -5.94 9.84
N VAL A 94 37.00 -7.09 9.68
CA VAL A 94 37.18 -8.28 10.50
C VAL A 94 37.01 -9.51 9.61
N GLN A 95 37.97 -10.44 9.68
CA GLN A 95 37.91 -11.72 8.98
C GLN A 95 37.74 -12.83 10.00
N PHE A 96 36.60 -13.53 9.95
CA PHE A 96 36.39 -14.76 10.71
C PHE A 96 36.29 -15.93 9.74
N TRP A 97 37.36 -16.72 9.65
CA TRP A 97 37.47 -17.96 8.85
C TRP A 97 37.20 -17.80 7.34
N LYS A 98 35.93 -17.72 6.91
CA LYS A 98 35.46 -17.52 5.52
C LYS A 98 34.49 -16.34 5.36
N LEU A 99 34.14 -15.67 6.46
CA LEU A 99 33.23 -14.53 6.50
C LEU A 99 34.06 -13.26 6.74
N THR A 100 34.20 -12.47 5.69
CA THR A 100 34.84 -11.15 5.74
C THR A 100 33.77 -10.08 5.89
N ILE A 101 33.79 -9.34 6.98
CA ILE A 101 32.96 -8.14 7.14
C ILE A 101 33.71 -6.98 6.51
N THR A 102 33.11 -6.36 5.51
CA THR A 102 33.70 -5.23 4.77
C THR A 102 33.11 -3.90 5.25
N LYS A 103 33.88 -2.80 5.18
CA LYS A 103 33.38 -1.45 5.51
C LYS A 103 32.22 -1.05 4.60
N GLU A 104 32.33 -1.42 3.33
CA GLU A 104 31.36 -1.17 2.27
C GLU A 104 30.09 -2.01 2.49
N GLY A 105 30.24 -3.29 2.84
CA GLY A 105 29.11 -4.16 3.19
C GLY A 105 28.35 -3.63 4.40
N LEU A 106 29.05 -3.19 5.46
CA LEU A 106 28.42 -2.57 6.61
C LEU A 106 27.70 -1.27 6.25
N ARG A 107 28.33 -0.41 5.45
CA ARG A 107 27.75 0.86 4.98
C ARG A 107 26.47 0.60 4.19
N ILE A 108 26.51 -0.28 3.19
CA ILE A 108 25.36 -0.62 2.34
C ILE A 108 24.25 -1.27 3.17
N ALA A 109 24.60 -2.18 4.08
CA ALA A 109 23.64 -2.83 4.97
C ALA A 109 22.87 -1.81 5.84
N ILE A 110 23.58 -0.84 6.44
CA ILE A 110 22.96 0.23 7.24
C ILE A 110 22.08 1.13 6.37
N PHE A 111 22.57 1.62 5.24
CA PHE A 111 21.78 2.48 4.35
C PHE A 111 20.55 1.77 3.81
N MET A 112 20.66 0.49 3.46
CA MET A 112 19.54 -0.32 3.00
C MET A 112 18.52 -0.56 4.11
N ALA A 113 18.95 -0.82 5.34
CA ALA A 113 18.06 -0.95 6.50
C ALA A 113 17.27 0.36 6.76
N ILE A 114 17.96 1.51 6.71
CA ILE A 114 17.32 2.83 6.85
C ILE A 114 16.33 3.08 5.70
N ARG A 115 16.75 2.82 4.46
CA ARG A 115 15.91 3.00 3.25
C ARG A 115 14.65 2.16 3.31
N LEU A 116 14.76 0.87 3.65
CA LEU A 116 13.61 -0.02 3.79
C LEU A 116 12.69 0.44 4.92
N THR A 117 13.24 0.87 6.05
CA THR A 117 12.45 1.39 7.17
C THR A 117 11.62 2.61 6.75
N PHE A 118 12.22 3.57 6.05
CA PHE A 118 11.51 4.74 5.53
C PHE A 118 10.46 4.40 4.47
N LEU A 119 10.77 3.48 3.56
CA LEU A 119 9.83 3.01 2.56
C LEU A 119 8.57 2.39 3.21
N ILE A 120 8.78 1.56 4.24
CA ILE A 120 7.68 0.90 4.96
C ILE A 120 6.86 1.93 5.75
N ILE A 121 7.49 2.82 6.51
CA ILE A 121 6.76 3.80 7.32
C ILE A 121 5.99 4.78 6.41
N GLY A 122 6.63 5.28 5.34
CA GLY A 122 6.02 6.20 4.38
C GLY A 122 4.83 5.59 3.63
N SER A 123 4.96 4.35 3.17
CA SER A 123 3.84 3.62 2.52
C SER A 123 2.73 3.28 3.52
N SER A 124 3.08 2.84 4.73
CA SER A 124 2.11 2.54 5.79
C SER A 124 1.29 3.77 6.17
N LEU A 125 1.90 4.96 6.20
CA LEU A 125 1.19 6.21 6.46
C LEU A 125 0.12 6.48 5.41
N MET A 126 0.38 6.21 4.13
CA MET A 126 -0.61 6.35 3.06
C MET A 126 -1.81 5.40 3.28
N THR A 127 -1.53 4.13 3.57
CA THR A 127 -2.54 3.11 3.83
C THR A 127 -3.37 3.42 5.07
N LEU A 128 -2.74 3.92 6.13
CA LEU A 128 -3.40 4.26 7.40
C LEU A 128 -4.26 5.54 7.31
N THR A 129 -3.89 6.48 6.44
CA THR A 129 -4.54 7.81 6.37
C THR A 129 -5.54 7.96 5.22
N THR A 130 -5.69 6.94 4.35
CA THR A 130 -6.56 6.98 3.18
C THR A 130 -7.42 5.72 3.10
N THR A 131 -8.74 5.89 2.99
CA THR A 131 -9.65 4.76 2.83
C THR A 131 -9.49 4.12 1.45
N PRO A 132 -9.74 2.80 1.31
CA PRO A 132 -9.64 2.12 0.01
C PRO A 132 -10.48 2.75 -1.10
N ASN A 133 -11.71 3.20 -0.79
CA ASN A 133 -12.58 3.87 -1.76
C ASN A 133 -11.97 5.21 -2.24
N ASN A 134 -11.47 6.02 -1.31
CA ASN A 134 -10.82 7.30 -1.65
C ASN A 134 -9.52 7.08 -2.43
N LEU A 135 -8.80 6.01 -2.14
CA LEU A 135 -7.61 5.60 -2.87
C LEU A 135 -7.97 5.26 -4.33
N THR A 136 -9.03 4.48 -4.56
CA THR A 136 -9.54 4.17 -5.91
C THR A 136 -9.97 5.42 -6.66
N ASP A 137 -10.71 6.33 -6.03
CA ASP A 137 -11.10 7.61 -6.64
C ASP A 137 -9.88 8.47 -7.02
N GLY A 138 -8.86 8.50 -6.16
CA GLY A 138 -7.59 9.19 -6.41
C GLY A 138 -6.82 8.59 -7.58
N MET A 139 -6.72 7.26 -7.63
CA MET A 139 -6.10 6.52 -8.73
C MET A 139 -6.82 6.76 -10.06
N GLU A 140 -8.15 6.68 -10.09
CA GLU A 140 -8.93 6.97 -11.30
C GLU A 140 -8.59 8.36 -11.85
N LYS A 141 -8.55 9.37 -10.97
CA LYS A 141 -8.30 10.72 -11.42
C LYS A 141 -6.87 10.90 -11.95
N LEU A 142 -5.88 10.26 -11.31
CA LEU A 142 -4.48 10.24 -11.76
C LEU A 142 -4.28 9.45 -13.06
N MET A 143 -5.12 8.45 -13.33
CA MET A 143 -5.08 7.66 -14.56
C MET A 143 -5.80 8.34 -15.73
N ASN A 144 -6.58 9.41 -15.53
CA ASN A 144 -7.23 10.15 -16.63
C ASN A 144 -6.36 10.50 -17.85
N PRO A 145 -5.08 10.93 -17.74
CA PRO A 145 -4.26 11.17 -18.92
C PRO A 145 -4.11 9.93 -19.81
N LEU A 146 -4.18 8.72 -19.26
CA LEU A 146 -4.15 7.47 -20.03
C LEU A 146 -5.41 7.27 -20.89
N LYS A 147 -6.51 8.00 -20.63
CA LYS A 147 -7.68 8.01 -21.52
C LYS A 147 -7.32 8.46 -22.94
N LYS A 148 -6.32 9.35 -23.09
CA LYS A 148 -5.82 9.77 -24.41
C LYS A 148 -5.20 8.60 -25.20
N VAL A 149 -4.69 7.59 -24.50
CA VAL A 149 -4.13 6.35 -25.06
C VAL A 149 -5.21 5.26 -25.16
N LYS A 150 -6.50 5.63 -25.12
CA LYS A 150 -7.67 4.73 -25.21
C LYS A 150 -7.76 3.70 -24.07
N VAL A 151 -7.17 3.99 -22.90
CA VAL A 151 -7.33 3.13 -21.71
C VAL A 151 -8.69 3.43 -21.04
N PRO A 152 -9.52 2.39 -20.73
CA PRO A 152 -10.84 2.54 -20.10
C PRO A 152 -10.72 2.79 -18.59
N VAL A 153 -10.26 3.98 -18.22
CA VAL A 153 -9.95 4.33 -16.81
C VAL A 153 -11.19 4.31 -15.91
N HIS A 154 -12.35 4.69 -16.44
CA HIS A 154 -13.60 4.74 -15.66
C HIS A 154 -14.10 3.34 -15.32
N GLU A 155 -14.03 2.43 -16.29
CA GLU A 155 -14.40 1.03 -16.15
C GLU A 155 -13.50 0.32 -15.14
N ILE A 156 -12.18 0.59 -15.20
CA ILE A 156 -11.22 0.09 -14.20
C ILE A 156 -11.60 0.58 -12.79
N ALA A 157 -11.87 1.88 -12.63
CA ALA A 157 -12.25 2.43 -11.33
C ALA A 157 -13.58 1.89 -10.81
N MET A 158 -14.54 1.65 -11.71
CA MET A 158 -15.81 1.01 -11.38
C MET A 158 -15.60 -0.43 -10.91
N MET A 159 -14.84 -1.25 -11.66
CA MET A 159 -14.52 -2.63 -11.27
C MET A 159 -13.84 -2.68 -9.91
N MET A 160 -12.87 -1.79 -9.65
CA MET A 160 -12.19 -1.69 -8.36
C MET A 160 -13.16 -1.29 -7.22
N SER A 161 -14.05 -0.33 -7.46
CA SER A 161 -15.05 0.10 -6.48
C SER A 161 -16.06 -1.02 -6.15
N ILE A 162 -16.49 -1.75 -7.17
CA ILE A 162 -17.37 -2.92 -7.04
C ILE A 162 -16.65 -4.02 -6.24
N ALA A 163 -15.39 -4.32 -6.57
CA ALA A 163 -14.58 -5.31 -5.87
C ALA A 163 -14.44 -4.95 -4.38
N LEU A 164 -14.02 -3.72 -4.06
CA LEU A 164 -13.89 -3.25 -2.67
C LEU A 164 -15.19 -3.38 -1.87
N ARG A 165 -16.34 -3.14 -2.51
CA ARG A 165 -17.66 -3.30 -1.88
C ARG A 165 -18.05 -4.77 -1.70
N PHE A 166 -17.69 -5.64 -2.64
CA PHE A 166 -18.02 -7.07 -2.56
C PHE A 166 -17.12 -7.85 -1.60
N ILE A 167 -15.88 -7.41 -1.35
CA ILE A 167 -14.96 -8.13 -0.47
C ILE A 167 -15.58 -8.42 0.93
N PRO A 168 -16.10 -7.43 1.69
CA PRO A 168 -16.72 -7.71 3.00
C PRO A 168 -17.90 -8.67 2.89
N ILE A 169 -18.71 -8.52 1.85
CA ILE A 169 -19.90 -9.34 1.62
C ILE A 169 -19.51 -10.80 1.32
N LEU A 170 -18.48 -11.02 0.50
CA LEU A 170 -17.97 -12.35 0.20
C LEU A 170 -17.31 -12.99 1.43
N MET A 171 -16.68 -12.21 2.30
CA MET A 171 -16.15 -12.73 3.56
C MET A 171 -17.26 -13.21 4.51
N GLU A 172 -18.34 -12.44 4.64
CA GLU A 172 -19.51 -12.84 5.42
C GLU A 172 -20.17 -14.10 4.85
N GLU A 173 -20.32 -14.17 3.53
CA GLU A 173 -20.83 -15.35 2.83
C GLU A 173 -19.93 -16.57 3.08
N THR A 174 -18.61 -16.38 3.00
CA THR A 174 -17.62 -17.42 3.27
C THR A 174 -17.75 -17.95 4.70
N ASP A 175 -17.89 -17.07 5.70
CA ASP A 175 -18.08 -17.47 7.10
C ASP A 175 -19.38 -18.26 7.31
N LYS A 176 -20.47 -17.86 6.62
CA LYS A 176 -21.75 -18.60 6.65
C LYS A 176 -21.62 -19.99 6.02
N ILE A 177 -21.03 -20.09 4.82
CA ILE A 177 -20.83 -21.36 4.11
C ILE A 177 -19.93 -22.28 4.94
N MET A 178 -18.83 -21.75 5.48
CA MET A 178 -17.89 -22.51 6.31
C MET A 178 -18.60 -23.09 7.54
N LYS A 179 -19.37 -22.29 8.28
CA LYS A 179 -20.15 -22.77 9.44
C LYS A 179 -21.19 -23.82 9.05
N ALA A 180 -21.86 -23.65 7.92
CA ALA A 180 -22.83 -24.62 7.41
C ALA A 180 -22.18 -25.97 7.04
N GLN A 181 -20.99 -25.94 6.44
CA GLN A 181 -20.24 -27.15 6.11
C GLN A 181 -19.71 -27.84 7.38
N ILE A 182 -19.21 -27.08 8.36
CA ILE A 182 -18.79 -27.62 9.68
C ILE A 182 -19.97 -28.34 10.35
N ALA A 183 -21.17 -27.74 10.34
CA ALA A 183 -22.38 -28.37 10.89
C ALA A 183 -22.80 -29.66 10.15
N ARG A 184 -22.39 -29.82 8.88
CA ARG A 184 -22.59 -31.04 8.09
C ARG A 184 -21.47 -32.07 8.25
N GLY A 185 -20.54 -31.84 9.18
CA GLY A 185 -19.42 -32.75 9.46
C GLY A 185 -18.18 -32.53 8.59
N ALA A 186 -18.09 -31.41 7.86
CA ALA A 186 -16.85 -31.07 7.16
C ALA A 186 -15.77 -30.62 8.15
N ASP A 187 -14.60 -31.26 8.06
CA ASP A 187 -13.43 -30.91 8.85
C ASP A 187 -12.42 -30.16 7.98
N PHE A 188 -12.18 -28.90 8.33
CA PHE A 188 -11.25 -28.01 7.63
C PHE A 188 -9.86 -27.94 8.29
N GLU A 189 -9.71 -28.43 9.53
CA GLU A 189 -8.51 -28.22 10.34
C GLU A 189 -7.63 -29.48 10.41
N SER A 190 -8.21 -30.67 10.29
CA SER A 190 -7.46 -31.93 10.39
C SER A 190 -7.00 -32.50 9.04
N GLY A 191 -5.95 -33.33 9.11
CA GLY A 191 -5.45 -34.12 7.97
C GLY A 191 -4.31 -33.51 7.17
N ASN A 192 -3.88 -34.24 6.14
CA ASN A 192 -2.77 -33.86 5.27
C ASN A 192 -3.15 -32.68 4.34
N ILE A 193 -2.16 -31.94 3.81
CA ILE A 193 -2.36 -30.75 2.95
C ILE A 193 -3.32 -31.04 1.78
N VAL A 194 -3.22 -32.23 1.17
CA VAL A 194 -4.10 -32.67 0.09
C VAL A 194 -5.55 -32.84 0.56
N LYS A 195 -5.76 -33.39 1.77
CA LYS A 195 -7.11 -33.55 2.36
C LYS A 195 -7.72 -32.19 2.68
N LYS A 196 -6.92 -31.26 3.22
CA LYS A 196 -7.34 -29.87 3.45
C LYS A 196 -7.73 -29.15 2.16
N ALA A 197 -6.94 -29.30 1.10
CA ALA A 197 -7.27 -28.72 -0.21
C ALA A 197 -8.60 -29.26 -0.77
N LYS A 198 -8.83 -30.58 -0.68
CA LYS A 198 -10.11 -31.18 -1.08
C LYS A 198 -11.28 -30.71 -0.21
N ALA A 199 -11.06 -30.50 1.09
CA ALA A 199 -12.07 -29.99 2.01
C ALA A 199 -12.52 -28.55 1.68
N LEU A 200 -11.74 -27.77 0.92
CA LEU A 200 -12.13 -26.43 0.47
C LEU A 200 -13.10 -26.43 -0.72
N VAL A 201 -13.20 -27.52 -1.48
CA VAL A 201 -14.06 -27.58 -2.68
C VAL A 201 -15.55 -27.30 -2.36
N PRO A 202 -16.15 -27.90 -1.31
CA PRO A 202 -17.53 -27.59 -0.89
C PRO A 202 -17.74 -26.15 -0.42
N LEU A 203 -16.67 -25.40 -0.12
CA LEU A 203 -16.73 -23.98 0.21
C LEU A 203 -16.61 -23.11 -1.05
N LEU A 204 -15.68 -23.45 -1.94
CA LEU A 204 -15.42 -22.68 -3.17
C LEU A 204 -16.60 -22.72 -4.13
N VAL A 205 -17.17 -23.89 -4.41
CA VAL A 205 -18.24 -24.03 -5.42
C VAL A 205 -19.46 -23.15 -5.10
N PRO A 206 -20.05 -23.20 -3.88
CA PRO A 206 -21.17 -22.34 -3.53
C PRO A 206 -20.80 -20.85 -3.52
N LEU A 207 -19.57 -20.50 -3.09
CA LEU A 207 -19.10 -19.12 -3.10
C LEU A 207 -19.03 -18.56 -4.52
N PHE A 208 -18.51 -19.33 -5.49
CA PHE A 208 -18.49 -18.95 -6.90
C PHE A 208 -19.89 -18.77 -7.46
N VAL A 209 -20.80 -19.71 -7.22
CA VAL A 209 -22.20 -19.59 -7.67
C VAL A 209 -22.87 -18.35 -7.09
N SER A 210 -22.66 -18.06 -5.80
CA SER A 210 -23.18 -16.85 -5.13
C SER A 210 -22.58 -15.58 -5.74
N ALA A 211 -21.28 -15.56 -6.01
CA ALA A 211 -20.60 -14.42 -6.65
C ALA A 211 -21.13 -14.15 -8.06
N PHE A 212 -21.31 -15.19 -8.89
CA PHE A 212 -21.88 -15.05 -10.23
C PHE A 212 -23.32 -14.54 -10.20
N ARG A 213 -24.14 -15.07 -9.29
CA ARG A 213 -25.52 -14.57 -9.11
C ARG A 213 -25.53 -13.10 -8.74
N ARG A 214 -24.72 -12.69 -7.76
CA ARG A 214 -24.59 -11.27 -7.35
C ARG A 214 -24.08 -10.37 -8.48
N ALA A 215 -23.18 -10.87 -9.32
CA ALA A 215 -22.70 -10.12 -10.48
C ALA A 215 -23.83 -9.89 -11.51
N ASN A 216 -24.62 -10.93 -11.81
CA ASN A 216 -25.78 -10.82 -12.70
C ASN A 216 -26.86 -9.88 -12.13
N ASP A 217 -27.19 -10.02 -10.84
CA ASP A 217 -28.16 -9.16 -10.18
C ASP A 217 -27.69 -7.69 -10.18
N LEU A 218 -26.40 -7.45 -9.93
CA LEU A 218 -25.81 -6.11 -10.00
C LEU A 218 -25.86 -5.55 -11.42
N ALA A 219 -25.49 -6.34 -12.43
CA ALA A 219 -25.52 -5.92 -13.83
C ALA A 219 -26.94 -5.55 -14.26
N MET A 220 -27.92 -6.42 -14.00
CA MET A 220 -29.33 -6.16 -14.29
C MET A 220 -29.85 -4.92 -13.57
N ALA A 221 -29.48 -4.73 -12.30
CA ALA A 221 -29.86 -3.53 -11.54
C ALA A 221 -29.18 -2.25 -12.08
N MET A 222 -27.96 -2.36 -12.62
CA MET A 222 -27.27 -1.25 -13.27
C MET A 222 -27.95 -0.89 -14.59
N GLU A 223 -28.30 -1.87 -15.41
CA GLU A 223 -29.03 -1.68 -16.67
C GLU A 223 -30.42 -1.07 -16.43
N ALA A 224 -31.16 -1.56 -15.43
CA ALA A 224 -32.47 -1.01 -15.05
C ALA A 224 -32.39 0.45 -14.56
N ARG A 225 -31.21 0.90 -14.09
CA ARG A 225 -30.92 2.29 -13.74
C ARG A 225 -30.29 3.08 -14.91
N CYS A 226 -30.42 2.58 -16.13
CA CYS A 226 -29.88 3.16 -17.36
C CYS A 226 -28.36 3.40 -17.31
N TYR A 227 -27.60 2.49 -16.69
CA TYR A 227 -26.15 2.59 -16.66
C TYR A 227 -25.54 2.17 -18.02
N GLN A 228 -25.04 3.14 -18.79
CA GLN A 228 -24.51 2.93 -20.15
C GLN A 228 -22.99 3.15 -20.30
N GLY A 229 -22.20 3.00 -19.22
CA GLY A 229 -20.74 3.20 -19.27
C GLY A 229 -20.28 4.58 -18.79
N GLY A 230 -19.05 5.01 -19.10
CA GLY A 230 -18.43 6.20 -18.51
C GLY A 230 -18.66 7.55 -19.21
N GLU A 231 -19.13 7.57 -20.45
CA GLU A 231 -19.27 8.81 -21.22
C GLU A 231 -20.49 9.64 -20.78
N GLY A 232 -20.33 10.96 -20.74
CA GLY A 232 -21.42 11.89 -20.38
C GLY A 232 -21.89 11.84 -18.91
N ARG A 233 -21.23 11.08 -18.04
CA ARG A 233 -21.65 10.92 -16.64
C ARG A 233 -21.15 12.02 -15.71
N THR A 234 -21.99 12.40 -14.77
CA THR A 234 -21.62 13.24 -13.62
C THR A 234 -21.19 12.38 -12.43
N LYS A 235 -20.32 12.95 -11.57
CA LYS A 235 -19.89 12.31 -10.32
C LYS A 235 -20.63 12.91 -9.14
N MET A 236 -21.24 12.04 -8.31
CA MET A 236 -21.92 12.46 -7.08
C MET A 236 -20.96 13.05 -6.04
N LYS A 237 -19.73 12.51 -5.95
CA LYS A 237 -18.68 12.98 -5.03
C LYS A 237 -17.41 13.36 -5.81
N PRO A 238 -17.36 14.54 -6.43
CA PRO A 238 -16.17 14.98 -7.15
C PRO A 238 -15.04 15.32 -6.16
N LEU A 239 -13.82 14.88 -6.49
CA LEU A 239 -12.61 15.28 -5.78
C LEU A 239 -12.30 16.76 -6.10
N GLN A 240 -12.42 17.64 -5.11
CA GLN A 240 -12.19 19.07 -5.25
C GLN A 240 -10.94 19.50 -4.47
N TYR A 241 -10.00 20.15 -5.15
CA TYR A 241 -8.83 20.72 -4.50
C TYR A 241 -9.24 21.89 -3.61
N LYS A 242 -8.74 21.88 -2.38
CA LYS A 242 -8.88 22.96 -1.40
C LYS A 242 -7.53 23.67 -1.22
N LYS A 243 -7.54 24.84 -0.58
CA LYS A 243 -6.32 25.61 -0.28
C LYS A 243 -5.24 24.79 0.46
N ARG A 244 -5.67 23.81 1.26
CA ARG A 244 -4.78 22.88 1.99
C ARG A 244 -3.99 21.96 1.06
N ASP A 245 -4.58 21.55 -0.06
CA ASP A 245 -3.92 20.67 -1.04
C ASP A 245 -2.82 21.42 -1.78
N PHE A 246 -3.04 22.70 -2.12
CA PHE A 246 -2.00 23.56 -2.68
C PHE A 246 -0.84 23.76 -1.71
N LEU A 247 -1.13 23.98 -0.43
CA LEU A 247 -0.09 24.08 0.61
C LEU A 247 0.71 22.77 0.74
N ALA A 248 0.03 21.62 0.68
CA ALA A 248 0.67 20.32 0.71
C ALA A 248 1.57 20.08 -0.52
N TYR A 249 1.14 20.48 -1.72
CA TYR A 249 1.99 20.44 -2.91
C TYR A 249 3.19 21.39 -2.82
N ALA A 250 3.03 22.59 -2.25
CA ALA A 250 4.13 23.51 -2.03
C ALA A 250 5.17 22.91 -1.07
N TYR A 251 4.72 22.33 0.04
CA TYR A 251 5.59 21.63 0.99
C TYR A 251 6.30 20.43 0.33
N LEU A 252 5.59 19.65 -0.48
CA LEU A 252 6.17 18.55 -1.23
C LEU A 252 7.20 19.01 -2.27
N GLY A 253 6.91 20.10 -2.98
CA GLY A 253 7.83 20.71 -3.94
C GLY A 253 9.09 21.23 -3.27
N CYS A 254 8.95 21.85 -2.09
CA CYS A 254 10.08 22.27 -1.27
C CYS A 254 10.95 21.07 -0.85
N TYR A 255 10.33 19.98 -0.37
CA TYR A 255 11.03 18.75 -0.03
C TYR A 255 11.81 18.17 -1.22
N VAL A 256 11.16 18.01 -2.38
CA VAL A 256 11.82 17.50 -3.58
C VAL A 256 12.93 18.44 -4.03
N GLY A 257 12.73 19.75 -3.97
CA GLY A 257 13.75 20.75 -4.29
C GLY A 257 14.98 20.63 -3.39
N ILE A 258 14.80 20.48 -2.07
CA ILE A 258 15.89 20.24 -1.11
C ILE A 258 16.62 18.94 -1.45
N VAL A 259 15.89 17.86 -1.75
CA VAL A 259 16.50 16.57 -2.11
C VAL A 259 17.34 16.69 -3.39
N LEU A 260 16.83 17.39 -4.41
CA LEU A 260 17.57 17.63 -5.66
C LEU A 260 18.80 18.52 -5.46
N LEU A 261 18.72 19.52 -4.59
CA LEU A 261 19.87 20.36 -4.22
C LEU A 261 20.94 19.54 -3.50
N ILE A 262 20.56 18.71 -2.52
CA ILE A 262 21.48 17.81 -1.81
C ILE A 262 22.12 16.85 -2.80
N ARG A 263 21.36 16.31 -3.75
CA ARG A 263 21.89 15.46 -4.83
C ARG A 263 22.92 16.21 -5.67
N LYS A 264 22.64 17.45 -6.06
CA LYS A 264 23.57 18.27 -6.88
C LYS A 264 24.84 18.64 -6.11
N ILE A 265 24.71 18.96 -4.82
CA ILE A 265 25.84 19.29 -3.94
C ILE A 265 26.69 18.05 -3.66
N GLY A 266 26.08 16.88 -3.49
CA GLY A 266 26.80 15.61 -3.32
C GLY A 266 27.41 15.02 -4.60
N ILE A 267 27.22 15.68 -5.76
CA ILE A 267 27.91 15.39 -7.03
C ILE A 267 29.12 16.34 -7.22
N LEU A 268 29.21 17.43 -6.45
CA LEU A 268 30.42 18.24 -6.42
C LEU A 268 31.47 17.51 -5.57
N PRO A 269 32.69 17.32 -6.11
CA PRO A 269 33.70 16.40 -5.58
C PRO A 269 34.15 16.71 -4.16
#